data_AF-A0AAD8FUB8-F1
#
_entry.id   AF-A0AAD8FUB8-F1
#
_cell.length_a   1.000
_cell.length_b   1.000
_cell.length_c   1.000
_cell.angle_alpha   90.00
_cell.angle_beta   90.00
_cell.angle_gamma   90.00
#
_symmetry.space_group_name_H-M   'P 1'
#
loop_
_entity.id
_entity.type
_entity.pdbx_description
1 polymer ?
#
loop_
_entity_poly.entity_id
_entity_poly.type
_entity_poly.pdbx_seq_one_letter_code
_entity_poly.pdbx_strand_id
1 'polypeptide(L)'
;MVVNDAVQLTVTMTLFVVSYVFFRISVFVCFSLIFLAYFATMNTPLSLAGMAIERYVAICNPLRHSQICTVRRTHILIAVIWGAGAVPAITDLFITLATEPAGFFHSSIFCIHSNMFRAPAVYYKGQAFDILYFSFVSLTIIYTYLRIMFAARAATTDRSSAAKARNTILLHGVQLLMCMLTYVRPVLEVALVGAFPKHVLEIRYAYYLVIYILPRFLSSVVYGVRDDKLRKYLKGYFVCKLQRVRPITLLER
;
A
#
# COMPACT_ATOMS: atom_id res chain seq x y z
N MET A 1 4.77 4.70 -5.58
CA MET A 1 4.10 3.48 -5.03
C MET A 1 5.10 2.50 -4.44
N VAL A 2 5.97 1.83 -5.21
CA VAL A 2 6.91 0.82 -4.65
C VAL A 2 7.77 1.37 -3.50
N VAL A 3 8.33 2.58 -3.64
CA VAL A 3 9.08 3.24 -2.55
C VAL A 3 8.20 3.48 -1.32
N ASN A 4 6.95 3.90 -1.52
CA ASN A 4 6.00 4.11 -0.42
C ASN A 4 5.65 2.78 0.27
N ASP A 5 5.43 1.72 -0.48
CA ASP A 5 5.13 0.38 0.07
C ASP A 5 6.33 -0.18 0.84
N ALA A 6 7.56 0.05 0.35
CA ALA A 6 8.79 -0.33 1.04
C ALA A 6 9.01 0.47 2.33
N VAL A 7 8.78 1.79 2.30
CA VAL A 7 8.81 2.64 3.49
C VAL A 7 7.75 2.18 4.49
N GLN A 8 6.51 1.96 4.04
CA GLN A 8 5.43 1.47 4.89
C GLN A 8 5.84 0.17 5.59
N LEU A 9 6.31 -0.83 4.83
CA LEU A 9 6.71 -2.13 5.37
C LEU A 9 7.85 -2.00 6.38
N THR A 10 8.86 -1.19 6.06
CA THR A 10 10.03 -0.97 6.93
C THR A 10 9.61 -0.32 8.25
N VAL A 11 8.76 0.71 8.17
CA VAL A 11 8.29 1.46 9.34
C VAL A 11 7.38 0.60 10.20
N THR A 12 6.46 -0.16 9.61
CA THR A 12 5.59 -1.05 10.38
C THR A 12 6.37 -2.19 11.03
N MET A 13 7.37 -2.77 10.33
CA MET A 13 8.27 -3.77 10.94
C MET A 13 9.03 -3.17 12.12
N THR A 14 9.59 -1.97 11.92
CA THR A 14 10.32 -1.27 12.97
C THR A 14 9.41 -0.99 14.16
N LEU A 15 8.20 -0.50 13.94
CA LEU A 15 7.21 -0.28 14.98
C LEU A 15 6.92 -1.57 15.74
N PHE A 16 6.68 -2.68 15.04
CA PHE A 16 6.40 -3.97 15.67
C PHE A 16 7.58 -4.44 16.54
N VAL A 17 8.80 -4.41 16.01
CA VAL A 17 10.02 -4.83 16.72
C VAL A 17 10.28 -3.93 17.94
N VAL A 18 10.24 -2.62 17.76
CA VAL A 18 10.53 -1.67 18.85
C VAL A 18 9.46 -1.77 19.93
N SER A 19 8.17 -1.88 19.58
CA SER A 19 7.09 -2.09 20.55
C SER A 19 7.24 -3.38 21.35
N TYR A 20 7.72 -4.46 20.71
CA TYR A 20 7.91 -5.75 21.37
C TYR A 20 9.16 -5.78 22.26
N VAL A 21 10.27 -5.17 21.81
CA VAL A 21 11.56 -5.19 22.52
C VAL A 21 11.57 -4.22 23.70
N PHE A 22 11.15 -2.97 23.48
CA PHE A 22 11.27 -1.93 24.49
C PHE A 22 10.05 -1.84 25.42
N PHE A 23 8.88 -2.35 24.98
CA PHE A 23 7.58 -2.35 25.68
C PHE A 23 7.02 -0.96 26.03
N ARG A 24 7.85 0.00 26.45
CA ARG A 24 7.51 1.42 26.64
C ARG A 24 8.50 2.27 25.88
N ILE A 25 7.98 3.12 25.01
CA ILE A 25 8.76 4.04 24.18
C ILE A 25 8.21 5.45 24.40
N SER A 26 9.06 6.46 24.26
CA SER A 26 8.61 7.86 24.34
C SER A 26 7.48 8.13 23.35
N VAL A 27 6.51 8.93 23.78
CA VAL A 27 5.35 9.30 22.95
C VAL A 27 5.78 9.96 21.64
N PHE A 28 6.86 10.75 21.65
CA PHE A 28 7.38 11.38 20.43
C PHE A 28 7.88 10.38 19.37
N VAL A 29 8.64 9.36 19.78
CA VAL A 29 9.13 8.31 18.86
C VAL A 29 7.94 7.46 18.38
N CYS A 30 7.03 7.10 19.29
CA CYS A 30 5.85 6.34 18.94
C CYS A 30 4.96 7.07 17.92
N PHE A 31 4.72 8.37 18.16
CA PHE A 31 3.99 9.24 17.25
C PHE A 31 4.63 9.24 15.86
N SER A 32 5.95 9.45 15.78
CA SER A 32 6.66 9.53 14.49
C SER A 32 6.54 8.24 13.68
N LEU A 33 6.64 7.08 14.34
CA LEU A 33 6.51 5.77 13.70
C LEU A 33 5.06 5.51 13.23
N ILE A 34 4.06 5.78 14.08
CA ILE A 34 2.65 5.58 13.72
C ILE A 34 2.24 6.55 12.62
N PHE A 35 2.64 7.81 12.71
CA PHE A 35 2.35 8.83 11.70
C PHE A 35 2.86 8.40 10.33
N LEU A 36 4.13 8.00 10.25
CA LEU A 36 4.74 7.60 8.98
C LEU A 36 4.11 6.30 8.44
N ALA A 37 3.80 5.34 9.30
CA ALA A 37 3.11 4.11 8.91
C ALA A 37 1.70 4.39 8.35
N TYR A 38 0.93 5.25 9.04
CA TYR A 38 -0.43 5.59 8.66
C TYR A 38 -0.45 6.42 7.37
N PHE A 39 0.42 7.43 7.29
CA PHE A 39 0.66 8.21 6.08
C PHE A 39 0.95 7.32 4.86
N ALA A 40 1.92 6.42 4.98
CA ALA A 40 2.28 5.55 3.87
C ALA A 40 1.13 4.60 3.49
N THR A 41 0.38 4.10 4.47
CA THR A 41 -0.80 3.24 4.26
C THR A 41 -1.89 3.96 3.45
N MET A 42 -2.14 5.24 3.73
CA MET A 42 -3.14 6.05 3.01
C MET A 42 -2.71 6.42 1.58
N ASN A 43 -1.41 6.58 1.36
CA ASN A 43 -0.87 6.94 0.04
C ASN A 43 -0.91 5.81 -1.00
N THR A 44 -0.82 4.55 -0.58
CA THR A 44 -0.83 3.40 -1.49
C THR A 44 -2.10 3.34 -2.37
N PRO A 45 -3.33 3.35 -1.82
CA PRO A 45 -4.55 3.27 -2.64
C PRO A 45 -4.76 4.53 -3.50
N LEU A 46 -4.39 5.73 -3.01
CA LEU A 46 -4.45 6.96 -3.79
C LEU A 46 -3.48 6.95 -4.97
N SER A 47 -2.27 6.41 -4.76
CA SER A 47 -1.30 6.17 -5.84
C SER A 47 -1.86 5.21 -6.89
N LEU A 48 -2.58 4.18 -6.45
CA LEU A 48 -3.23 3.20 -7.32
C LEU A 48 -4.29 3.83 -8.23
N ALA A 49 -5.13 4.72 -7.67
CA ALA A 49 -6.08 5.51 -8.44
C ALA A 49 -5.37 6.40 -9.47
N GLY A 50 -4.31 7.10 -9.08
CA GLY A 50 -3.51 7.94 -9.98
C GLY A 50 -2.95 7.14 -11.17
N MET A 51 -2.38 5.96 -10.92
CA MET A 51 -1.88 5.08 -11.98
C MET A 51 -3.01 4.56 -12.89
N ALA A 52 -4.17 4.22 -12.33
CA ALA A 52 -5.33 3.79 -13.14
C ALA A 52 -5.83 4.91 -14.06
N ILE A 53 -5.87 6.15 -13.58
CA ILE A 53 -6.23 7.34 -14.38
C ILE A 53 -5.20 7.58 -15.49
N GLU A 54 -3.91 7.50 -15.20
CA GLU A 54 -2.85 7.64 -16.21
C GLU A 54 -3.04 6.62 -17.34
N ARG A 55 -3.29 5.35 -16.98
CA ARG A 55 -3.54 4.30 -17.96
C ARG A 55 -4.79 4.56 -18.78
N TYR A 56 -5.87 5.03 -18.16
CA TYR A 56 -7.08 5.44 -18.87
C TYR A 56 -6.81 6.54 -19.90
N VAL A 57 -6.09 7.60 -19.52
CA VAL A 57 -5.76 8.70 -20.44
C VAL A 57 -4.92 8.20 -21.61
N ALA A 58 -3.95 7.33 -21.35
CA ALA A 58 -3.08 6.77 -22.39
C ALA A 58 -3.86 5.99 -23.47
N ILE A 59 -4.90 5.25 -23.07
CA ILE A 59 -5.65 4.37 -23.97
C ILE A 59 -6.80 5.10 -24.65
N CYS A 60 -7.59 5.86 -23.88
CA CYS A 60 -8.79 6.51 -24.41
C CYS A 60 -8.46 7.84 -25.11
N ASN A 61 -7.32 8.47 -24.82
CA ASN A 61 -6.92 9.74 -25.40
C ASN A 61 -5.42 9.77 -25.77
N PRO A 62 -4.93 8.86 -26.63
CA PRO A 62 -3.49 8.72 -26.92
C PRO A 62 -2.85 10.00 -27.49
N LEU A 63 -3.58 10.75 -28.33
CA LEU A 63 -3.11 12.01 -28.91
C LEU A 63 -2.90 13.13 -27.86
N ARG A 64 -3.68 13.12 -26.78
CA ARG A 64 -3.57 14.08 -25.68
C ARG A 64 -2.70 13.57 -24.53
N HIS A 65 -2.36 12.27 -24.51
CA HIS A 65 -1.58 11.68 -23.43
C HIS A 65 -0.20 12.36 -23.28
N SER A 66 0.50 12.66 -24.36
CA SER A 66 1.80 13.36 -24.31
C SER A 66 1.71 14.78 -23.73
N GLN A 67 0.56 15.45 -23.88
CA GLN A 67 0.31 16.78 -23.34
C GLN A 67 -0.25 16.76 -21.91
N ILE A 68 -0.98 15.70 -21.53
CA ILE A 68 -1.61 15.56 -20.21
C ILE A 68 -0.66 14.90 -19.20
N CYS A 69 0.04 13.85 -19.58
CA CYS A 69 0.95 13.08 -18.72
C CYS A 69 2.39 13.60 -18.86
N THR A 70 2.58 14.89 -18.54
CA THR A 70 3.90 15.51 -18.48
C THR A 70 4.55 15.31 -17.11
N VAL A 71 5.88 15.29 -17.06
CA VAL A 71 6.66 15.15 -15.81
C VAL A 71 6.18 16.13 -14.73
N ARG A 72 5.97 17.40 -15.10
CA ARG A 72 5.47 18.44 -14.19
C ARG A 72 4.10 18.10 -13.61
N ARG A 73 3.14 17.64 -14.43
CA ARG A 73 1.80 17.27 -13.96
C ARG A 73 1.83 16.01 -13.10
N THR A 74 2.70 15.06 -13.42
CA THR A 74 2.92 13.87 -12.58
C THR A 74 3.46 14.26 -11.20
N HIS A 75 4.41 15.20 -11.11
CA HIS A 75 4.86 15.71 -9.81
C HIS A 75 3.75 16.40 -9.03
N ILE A 76 2.90 17.20 -9.68
CA ILE A 76 1.74 17.81 -9.03
C ILE A 76 0.78 16.74 -8.52
N LEU A 77 0.48 15.71 -9.33
CA LEU A 77 -0.38 14.60 -8.91
C LEU A 77 0.21 13.87 -7.70
N ILE A 78 1.51 13.59 -7.69
CA ILE A 78 2.20 12.99 -6.55
C ILE A 78 2.08 13.89 -5.32
N ALA A 79 2.31 15.20 -5.45
CA ALA A 79 2.17 16.14 -4.33
C ALA A 79 0.74 16.18 -3.79
N VAL A 80 -0.27 16.13 -4.65
CA VAL A 80 -1.69 16.07 -4.25
C VAL A 80 -2.00 14.75 -3.52
N ILE A 81 -1.51 13.63 -4.03
CA ILE A 81 -1.68 12.31 -3.39
C ILE A 81 -1.06 12.33 -1.99
N TRP A 82 0.17 12.83 -1.86
CA TRP A 82 0.88 12.92 -0.60
C TRP A 82 0.19 13.88 0.37
N GLY A 83 -0.25 15.04 -0.12
CA GLY A 83 -1.03 15.98 0.68
C GLY A 83 -2.32 15.34 1.20
N ALA A 84 -3.10 14.69 0.34
CA ALA A 84 -4.31 13.99 0.71
C ALA A 84 -4.02 12.86 1.72
N GLY A 85 -3.01 12.02 1.48
CA GLY A 85 -2.60 10.95 2.39
C GLY A 85 -2.12 11.43 3.76
N ALA A 86 -1.65 12.68 3.88
CA ALA A 86 -1.25 13.29 5.14
C ALA A 86 -2.42 13.81 5.97
N VAL A 87 -3.55 14.16 5.35
CA VAL A 87 -4.70 14.78 6.06
C VAL A 87 -5.18 13.94 7.25
N PRO A 88 -5.38 12.61 7.14
CA PRO A 88 -5.83 11.81 8.27
C PRO A 88 -4.86 11.85 9.45
N ALA A 89 -3.56 11.67 9.18
CA ALA A 89 -2.52 11.62 10.20
C ALA A 89 -2.29 13.00 10.88
N ILE A 90 -2.35 14.08 10.10
CA ILE A 90 -2.23 15.45 10.61
C ILE A 90 -3.44 15.82 11.48
N THR A 91 -4.65 15.45 11.06
CA THR A 91 -5.85 15.69 11.85
C THR A 91 -5.84 14.89 13.16
N ASP A 92 -5.32 13.66 13.16
CA ASP A 92 -5.12 12.89 14.39
C ASP A 92 -4.16 13.59 15.36
N LEU A 93 -3.04 14.12 14.84
CA LEU A 93 -2.10 14.91 15.65
C LEU A 93 -2.78 16.12 16.29
N PHE A 94 -3.54 16.91 15.52
CA PHE A 94 -4.23 18.09 16.06
C PHE A 94 -5.26 17.73 17.13
N ILE A 95 -6.03 16.65 16.93
CA ILE A 95 -7.00 16.19 17.92
C ILE A 95 -6.28 15.75 19.21
N THR A 96 -5.20 14.98 19.09
CA THR A 96 -4.40 14.56 20.26
C THR A 96 -3.79 15.77 20.98
N LEU A 97 -3.26 16.75 20.25
CA LEU A 97 -2.70 17.97 20.86
C LEU A 97 -3.75 18.80 21.59
N ALA A 98 -4.99 18.82 21.09
CA ALA A 98 -6.09 19.54 21.72
C ALA A 98 -6.71 18.81 22.92
N THR A 99 -6.56 17.49 23.01
CA THR A 99 -7.25 16.66 24.01
C THR A 99 -6.33 16.13 25.12
N GLU A 100 -5.04 15.96 24.84
CA GLU A 100 -4.09 15.39 25.79
C GLU A 100 -3.27 16.46 26.52
N PRO A 101 -2.97 16.26 27.81
CA PRO A 101 -2.15 17.20 28.58
C PRO A 101 -0.69 17.17 28.10
N ALA A 102 0.04 18.28 28.27
CA ALA A 102 1.44 18.40 27.85
C ALA A 102 2.35 17.28 28.41
N GLY A 103 2.10 16.84 29.66
CA GLY A 103 2.84 15.75 30.30
C GLY A 103 2.72 14.40 29.57
N PHE A 104 1.67 14.18 28.78
CA PHE A 104 1.52 12.98 27.95
C PHE A 104 2.65 12.88 26.92
N PHE A 105 3.03 13.97 26.26
CA PHE A 105 4.06 13.97 25.23
C PHE A 105 5.47 13.67 25.75
N HIS A 106 5.70 13.85 27.05
CA HIS A 106 6.95 13.50 27.75
C HIS A 106 6.92 12.10 28.38
N SER A 107 5.77 11.42 28.34
CA SER A 107 5.62 10.08 28.93
C SER A 107 6.11 8.96 27.99
N SER A 108 6.13 7.72 28.51
CA SER A 108 6.45 6.52 27.73
C SER A 108 5.29 5.53 27.77
N ILE A 109 4.89 5.03 26.60
CA ILE A 109 3.71 4.17 26.42
C ILE A 109 4.05 2.92 25.60
N PHE A 110 3.20 1.89 25.71
CA PHE A 110 3.23 0.77 24.77
C PHE A 110 2.72 1.27 23.41
N CYS A 111 3.60 1.26 22.40
CA CYS A 111 3.35 1.95 21.15
C CYS A 111 2.40 1.17 20.24
N ILE A 112 1.12 1.50 20.37
CA ILE A 112 0.03 1.08 19.50
C ILE A 112 -0.88 2.26 19.20
N HIS A 113 -1.56 2.20 18.06
CA HIS A 113 -2.44 3.26 17.59
C HIS A 113 -3.47 3.70 18.64
N SER A 114 -4.13 2.76 19.33
CA SER A 114 -5.15 3.06 20.34
C SER A 114 -4.61 3.73 21.61
N ASN A 115 -3.35 3.49 21.97
CA ASN A 115 -2.71 4.11 23.13
C ASN A 115 -2.16 5.50 22.81
N MET A 116 -1.75 5.72 21.55
CA MET A 116 -1.29 7.02 21.05
C MET A 116 -2.46 7.98 20.80
N PHE A 117 -3.54 7.47 20.20
CA PHE A 117 -4.73 8.22 19.83
C PHE A 117 -5.94 7.73 20.63
N ARG A 118 -6.06 8.24 21.86
CA ARG A 118 -7.08 7.79 22.82
C ARG A 118 -8.45 8.40 22.60
N ALA A 119 -8.51 9.58 21.96
CA ALA A 119 -9.76 10.28 21.72
C ALA A 119 -10.69 9.47 20.80
N PRO A 120 -11.94 9.17 21.20
CA PRO A 120 -12.90 8.44 20.35
C PRO A 120 -13.15 9.12 19.00
N ALA A 121 -13.04 10.45 18.94
CA ALA A 121 -13.15 11.22 17.70
C ALA A 121 -12.14 10.77 16.63
N VAL A 122 -10.92 10.38 17.02
CA VAL A 122 -9.90 9.87 16.10
C VAL A 122 -10.35 8.56 15.46
N TYR A 123 -10.97 7.66 16.24
CA TYR A 123 -11.47 6.39 15.73
C TYR A 123 -12.57 6.58 14.68
N TYR A 124 -13.62 7.34 14.99
CA TYR A 124 -14.72 7.57 14.04
C TYR A 124 -14.28 8.34 12.80
N LYS A 125 -13.39 9.33 12.98
CA LYS A 125 -12.79 10.07 11.87
C LYS A 125 -11.97 9.16 10.96
N GLY A 126 -11.12 8.30 11.55
CA GLY A 126 -10.32 7.32 10.80
C GLY A 126 -11.21 6.44 9.93
N GLN A 127 -12.28 5.90 10.50
CA GLN A 127 -13.27 5.10 9.76
C GLN A 127 -13.92 5.89 8.61
N ALA A 128 -14.23 7.17 8.81
CA ALA A 128 -14.80 8.01 7.76
C ALA A 128 -13.82 8.24 6.60
N PHE A 129 -12.54 8.53 6.88
CA PHE A 129 -11.51 8.66 5.84
C PHE A 129 -11.26 7.36 5.10
N ASP A 130 -11.21 6.25 5.84
CA ASP A 130 -11.05 4.92 5.28
C ASP A 130 -12.16 4.59 4.27
N ILE A 131 -13.43 4.80 4.65
CA ILE A 131 -14.59 4.60 3.77
C ILE A 131 -14.55 5.56 2.57
N LEU A 132 -14.20 6.83 2.79
CA LEU A 132 -14.13 7.84 1.74
C LEU A 132 -13.08 7.47 0.68
N TYR A 133 -11.86 7.17 1.12
CA TYR A 133 -10.76 6.80 0.22
C TYR A 133 -11.01 5.47 -0.46
N PHE A 134 -11.54 4.48 0.27
CA PHE A 134 -12.01 3.22 -0.29
C PHE A 134 -12.98 3.46 -1.45
N SER A 135 -14.01 4.26 -1.22
CA SER A 135 -15.07 4.52 -2.19
C SER A 135 -14.52 5.26 -3.41
N PHE A 136 -13.75 6.31 -3.17
CA PHE A 136 -13.13 7.11 -4.23
C PHE A 136 -12.22 6.26 -5.14
N VAL A 137 -11.33 5.46 -4.56
CA VAL A 137 -10.38 4.64 -5.33
C VAL A 137 -11.11 3.51 -6.06
N SER A 138 -12.06 2.85 -5.41
CA SER A 138 -12.86 1.77 -6.02
C SER A 138 -13.66 2.27 -7.22
N LEU A 139 -14.37 3.40 -7.06
CA LEU A 139 -15.12 4.02 -8.16
C LEU A 139 -14.20 4.43 -9.30
N THR A 140 -13.02 4.99 -9.00
CA THR A 140 -12.03 5.36 -10.02
C THR A 140 -11.55 4.15 -10.81
N ILE A 141 -11.21 3.04 -10.14
CA ILE A 141 -10.72 1.82 -10.81
C ILE A 141 -11.84 1.17 -11.64
N ILE A 142 -13.05 1.06 -11.10
CA ILE A 142 -14.20 0.52 -11.84
C ILE A 142 -14.50 1.38 -13.08
N TYR A 143 -14.56 2.69 -12.91
CA TYR A 143 -14.81 3.63 -14.00
C TYR A 143 -13.75 3.53 -15.10
N THR A 144 -12.47 3.60 -14.73
CA THR A 144 -11.36 3.50 -15.70
C THR A 144 -11.37 2.15 -16.41
N TYR A 145 -11.63 1.05 -15.70
CA TYR A 145 -11.74 -0.29 -16.28
C TYR A 145 -12.86 -0.38 -17.32
N LEU A 146 -14.09 0.05 -16.97
CA LEU A 146 -15.23 0.03 -17.88
C LEU A 146 -14.95 0.86 -19.14
N ARG A 147 -14.43 2.08 -18.97
CA ARG A 147 -14.10 2.96 -20.11
C ARG A 147 -13.04 2.35 -21.03
N ILE A 148 -12.00 1.74 -20.46
CA ILE A 148 -10.96 1.07 -21.23
C ILE A 148 -11.52 -0.16 -21.95
N MET A 149 -12.40 -0.94 -21.31
CA MET A 149 -13.08 -2.06 -21.96
C MET A 149 -13.93 -1.61 -23.16
N PHE A 150 -14.71 -0.53 -23.01
CA PHE A 150 -15.52 0.00 -24.09
C PHE A 150 -14.64 0.51 -25.24
N ALA A 151 -13.58 1.28 -24.92
CA ALA A 151 -12.63 1.77 -25.92
C ALA A 151 -11.93 0.62 -26.66
N ALA A 152 -11.51 -0.42 -25.95
CA ALA A 152 -10.88 -1.60 -26.52
C ALA A 152 -11.82 -2.43 -27.40
N ARG A 153 -13.11 -2.50 -27.05
CA ARG A 153 -14.13 -3.16 -27.90
C ARG A 153 -14.41 -2.37 -29.17
N ALA A 154 -14.40 -1.05 -29.09
CA ALA A 154 -14.62 -0.17 -30.25
C ALA A 154 -13.40 -0.14 -31.20
N ALA A 155 -12.19 -0.22 -30.66
CA ALA A 155 -10.95 -0.25 -31.42
C ALA A 155 -10.57 -1.71 -31.80
N THR A 156 -11.21 -2.25 -32.83
CA THR A 156 -10.98 -3.64 -33.29
C THR A 156 -9.59 -3.89 -33.91
N THR A 157 -8.75 -2.87 -34.06
CA THR A 157 -7.48 -2.90 -34.82
C THR A 157 -6.21 -3.10 -33.98
N ASP A 158 -6.21 -2.93 -32.65
CA ASP A 158 -5.01 -3.17 -31.80
C ASP A 158 -5.32 -3.97 -30.51
N ARG A 159 -5.60 -5.27 -30.70
CA ARG A 159 -5.87 -6.22 -29.61
C ARG A 159 -4.70 -6.37 -28.64
N SER A 160 -3.46 -6.12 -29.10
CA SER A 160 -2.25 -6.33 -28.29
C SER A 160 -2.07 -5.24 -27.23
N SER A 161 -2.25 -3.98 -27.60
CA SER A 161 -2.23 -2.83 -26.70
C SER A 161 -3.40 -2.89 -25.71
N ALA A 162 -4.59 -3.25 -26.19
CA ALA A 162 -5.77 -3.46 -25.36
C ALA A 162 -5.59 -4.60 -24.32
N ALA A 163 -4.94 -5.70 -24.67
CA ALA A 163 -4.67 -6.80 -23.74
C ALA A 163 -3.67 -6.41 -22.65
N LYS A 164 -2.62 -5.65 -23.00
CA LYS A 164 -1.62 -5.14 -22.05
C LYS A 164 -2.24 -4.12 -21.08
N ALA A 165 -3.10 -3.25 -21.60
CA ALA A 165 -3.93 -2.34 -20.80
C ALA A 165 -4.82 -3.09 -19.80
N ARG A 166 -5.59 -4.08 -20.28
CA ARG A 166 -6.47 -4.90 -19.44
C ARG A 166 -5.72 -5.59 -18.31
N ASN A 167 -4.56 -6.20 -18.61
CA ASN A 167 -3.76 -6.89 -17.60
C ASN A 167 -3.25 -5.91 -16.52
N THR A 168 -2.96 -4.66 -16.89
CA THR A 168 -2.52 -3.62 -15.95
C THR A 168 -3.63 -3.21 -15.00
N ILE A 169 -4.83 -2.97 -15.51
CA ILE A 169 -5.97 -2.55 -14.68
C ILE A 169 -6.45 -3.70 -13.81
N LEU A 170 -6.40 -4.94 -14.31
CA LEU A 170 -6.72 -6.12 -13.52
C LEU A 170 -5.73 -6.31 -12.37
N LEU A 171 -4.43 -6.08 -12.60
CA LEU A 171 -3.43 -6.04 -11.53
C LEU A 171 -3.72 -4.91 -10.52
N HIS A 172 -4.12 -3.71 -10.98
CA HIS A 172 -4.56 -2.65 -10.08
C HIS A 172 -5.82 -3.04 -9.30
N GLY A 173 -6.78 -3.75 -9.89
CA GLY A 173 -7.97 -4.25 -9.19
C GLY A 173 -7.62 -5.32 -8.15
N VAL A 174 -6.70 -6.23 -8.47
CA VAL A 174 -6.19 -7.24 -7.53
C VAL A 174 -5.43 -6.58 -6.38
N GLN A 175 -4.60 -5.58 -6.68
CA GLN A 175 -3.90 -4.82 -5.65
C GLN A 175 -4.86 -3.98 -4.80
N LEU A 176 -5.91 -3.43 -5.39
CA LEU A 176 -6.99 -2.76 -4.67
C LEU A 176 -7.63 -3.74 -3.68
N LEU A 177 -8.05 -4.92 -4.16
CA LEU A 177 -8.66 -5.95 -3.31
C LEU A 177 -7.75 -6.34 -2.14
N MET A 178 -6.45 -6.51 -2.40
CA MET A 178 -5.48 -6.78 -1.34
C MET A 178 -5.32 -5.60 -0.36
N CYS A 179 -5.36 -4.35 -0.85
CA CYS A 179 -5.38 -3.17 0.02
C CYS A 179 -6.69 -3.11 0.83
N MET A 180 -7.82 -3.54 0.26
CA MET A 180 -9.13 -3.49 0.89
C MET A 180 -9.25 -4.40 2.11
N LEU A 181 -8.45 -5.46 2.17
CA LEU A 181 -8.30 -6.26 3.38
C LEU A 181 -7.95 -5.42 4.62
N THR A 182 -7.20 -4.31 4.44
CA THR A 182 -6.82 -3.36 5.51
C THR A 182 -8.02 -2.65 6.12
N TYR A 183 -9.08 -2.39 5.35
CA TYR A 183 -10.29 -1.72 5.84
C TYR A 183 -11.28 -2.66 6.52
N VAL A 184 -11.16 -3.97 6.28
CA VAL A 184 -11.94 -5.00 6.98
C VAL A 184 -11.41 -5.21 8.42
N ARG A 185 -10.24 -4.63 8.76
CA ARG A 185 -9.58 -4.71 10.08
C ARG A 185 -10.49 -4.51 11.26
N PRO A 186 -11.21 -3.40 11.38
CA PRO A 186 -11.86 -3.06 12.64
C PRO A 186 -13.00 -4.03 12.92
N VAL A 187 -13.74 -4.39 11.88
CA VAL A 187 -14.86 -5.33 11.95
C VAL A 187 -14.38 -6.73 12.30
N LEU A 188 -13.31 -7.20 11.63
CA LEU A 188 -12.79 -8.54 11.83
C LEU A 188 -12.03 -8.68 13.15
N GLU A 189 -11.30 -7.65 13.60
CA GLU A 189 -10.61 -7.63 14.89
C GLU A 189 -11.63 -7.70 16.04
N VAL A 190 -12.70 -6.90 15.99
CA VAL A 190 -13.76 -6.95 17.01
C VAL A 190 -14.44 -8.33 17.04
N ALA A 191 -14.78 -8.89 15.89
CA ALA A 191 -15.41 -10.20 15.80
C ALA A 191 -14.52 -11.33 16.32
N LEU A 192 -13.25 -11.37 15.90
CA LEU A 192 -12.30 -12.44 16.28
C LEU A 192 -11.83 -12.32 17.73
N VAL A 193 -11.56 -11.10 18.22
CA VAL A 193 -11.20 -10.88 19.64
C VAL A 193 -12.38 -11.21 20.55
N GLY A 194 -13.61 -10.88 20.14
CA GLY A 194 -14.83 -11.26 20.85
C GLY A 194 -15.03 -12.78 20.90
N ALA A 195 -14.78 -13.48 19.80
CA ALA A 195 -14.92 -14.94 19.72
C ALA A 195 -13.78 -15.71 20.44
N PHE A 196 -12.55 -15.18 20.41
CA PHE A 196 -11.35 -15.85 20.93
C PHE A 196 -10.51 -14.90 21.82
N PRO A 197 -11.02 -14.51 22.99
CA PRO A 197 -10.36 -13.53 23.86
C PRO A 197 -9.02 -14.00 24.45
N LYS A 198 -8.74 -15.31 24.42
CA LYS A 198 -7.46 -15.88 24.86
C LYS A 198 -6.35 -15.79 23.80
N HIS A 199 -6.70 -15.58 22.53
CA HIS A 199 -5.76 -15.60 21.39
C HIS A 199 -5.55 -14.22 20.76
N VAL A 200 -5.82 -13.13 21.50
CA VAL A 200 -5.77 -11.75 20.97
C VAL A 200 -4.43 -11.40 20.35
N LEU A 201 -3.32 -11.80 20.98
CA LEU A 201 -1.98 -11.53 20.46
C LEU A 201 -1.70 -12.28 19.15
N GLU A 202 -2.07 -13.56 19.07
CA GLU A 202 -1.91 -14.40 17.88
C GLU A 202 -2.77 -13.88 16.72
N ILE A 203 -4.02 -13.49 17.00
CA ILE A 203 -4.95 -12.91 16.03
C ILE A 203 -4.37 -11.59 15.50
N ARG A 204 -3.88 -10.71 16.36
CA ARG A 204 -3.26 -9.44 15.94
C ARG A 204 -2.00 -9.66 15.12
N TYR A 205 -1.19 -10.65 15.46
CA TYR A 205 0.01 -11.00 14.70
C TYR A 205 -0.33 -11.57 13.32
N ALA A 206 -1.25 -12.54 13.24
CA ALA A 206 -1.72 -13.10 11.97
C ALA A 206 -2.35 -12.02 11.09
N TYR A 207 -3.14 -11.12 11.67
CA TYR A 207 -3.71 -9.96 10.99
C TYR A 207 -2.62 -9.08 10.39
N TYR A 208 -1.58 -8.76 11.17
CA TYR A 208 -0.48 -7.96 10.71
C TYR A 208 0.24 -8.58 9.49
N LEU A 209 0.50 -9.89 9.52
CA LEU A 209 1.11 -10.61 8.39
C LEU A 209 0.22 -10.60 7.15
N VAL A 210 -1.03 -11.04 7.30
CA VAL A 210 -1.93 -11.28 6.16
C VAL A 210 -2.40 -9.97 5.55
N ILE A 211 -2.57 -8.94 6.36
CA ILE A 211 -3.27 -7.74 5.93
C ILE A 211 -2.30 -6.59 5.69
N TYR A 212 -1.19 -6.49 6.43
CA TYR A 212 -0.19 -5.45 6.18
C TYR A 212 0.96 -5.96 5.32
N ILE A 213 1.60 -7.07 5.66
CA ILE A 213 2.80 -7.55 4.94
C ILE A 213 2.46 -8.10 3.56
N LEU A 214 1.57 -9.08 3.51
CA LEU A 214 1.35 -9.89 2.31
C LEU A 214 0.89 -9.04 1.11
N PRO A 215 -0.10 -8.13 1.23
CA PRO A 215 -0.50 -7.23 0.14
C PRO A 215 0.64 -6.39 -0.44
N ARG A 216 1.50 -5.82 0.41
CA ARG A 216 2.56 -4.90 -0.04
C ARG A 216 3.76 -5.65 -0.59
N PHE A 217 4.06 -6.83 -0.04
CA PHE A 217 5.05 -7.73 -0.60
C PHE A 217 4.63 -8.18 -2.01
N LEU A 218 3.40 -8.69 -2.16
CA LEU A 218 2.86 -9.11 -3.46
C LEU A 218 2.80 -7.95 -4.44
N SER A 219 2.38 -6.76 -3.99
CA SER A 219 2.40 -5.55 -4.82
C SER A 219 3.82 -5.24 -5.32
N SER A 220 4.82 -5.25 -4.45
CA SER A 220 6.21 -4.98 -4.84
C SER A 220 6.74 -6.01 -5.84
N VAL A 221 6.44 -7.30 -5.62
CA VAL A 221 6.82 -8.40 -6.53
C VAL A 221 6.15 -8.24 -7.91
N VAL A 222 4.85 -7.93 -7.94
CA VAL A 222 4.10 -7.70 -9.19
C VAL A 222 4.73 -6.59 -10.02
N TYR A 223 5.13 -5.47 -9.41
CA TYR A 223 5.76 -4.36 -10.13
C TYR A 223 7.18 -4.69 -10.55
N GLY A 224 7.93 -5.43 -9.73
CA GLY A 224 9.27 -5.88 -10.07
C GLY A 224 9.28 -6.85 -11.27
N VAL A 225 8.41 -7.85 -11.28
CA VAL A 225 8.31 -8.83 -12.38
C VAL A 225 7.86 -8.18 -13.70
N ARG A 226 7.10 -7.09 -13.61
CA ARG A 226 6.62 -6.32 -14.75
C ARG A 226 7.70 -5.45 -15.39
N ASP A 227 8.74 -5.07 -14.65
CA ASP A 227 9.85 -4.28 -15.21
C ASP A 227 10.74 -5.17 -16.07
N ASP A 228 10.83 -4.86 -17.38
CA ASP A 228 11.56 -5.68 -18.34
C ASP A 228 13.07 -5.75 -18.05
N LYS A 229 13.66 -4.70 -17.44
CA LYS A 229 15.07 -4.71 -17.06
C LYS A 229 15.25 -5.65 -15.88
N LEU A 230 14.48 -5.47 -14.81
CA LEU A 230 14.56 -6.32 -13.62
C LEU A 230 14.26 -7.79 -13.95
N ARG A 231 13.27 -8.05 -14.81
CA ARG A 231 12.94 -9.40 -15.28
C ARG A 231 14.11 -10.04 -16.03
N LYS A 232 14.82 -9.30 -16.89
CA LYS A 232 16.02 -9.79 -17.60
C LYS A 232 17.16 -10.07 -16.63
N TYR A 233 17.41 -9.18 -15.66
CA TYR A 233 18.41 -9.39 -14.61
C TYR A 233 18.10 -10.62 -13.75
N LEU A 234 16.86 -10.78 -13.28
CA LEU A 234 16.43 -11.93 -12.50
C LEU A 234 16.57 -13.23 -13.31
N LYS A 235 16.12 -13.26 -14.56
CA LYS A 235 16.32 -14.42 -15.44
C LYS A 235 17.80 -14.75 -15.62
N GLY A 236 18.65 -13.76 -15.85
CA GLY A 236 20.10 -13.94 -15.96
C GLY A 236 20.71 -14.57 -14.70
N TYR A 237 20.27 -14.13 -13.53
CA TYR A 237 20.74 -14.65 -12.23
C TYR A 237 20.28 -16.10 -11.97
N PHE A 238 19.00 -16.41 -12.24
CA PHE A 238 18.46 -17.77 -12.07
C PHE A 238 19.02 -18.75 -13.12
N VAL A 239 19.21 -18.32 -14.37
CA VAL A 239 19.80 -19.14 -15.43
C VAL A 239 21.29 -19.39 -15.18
N CYS A 240 22.05 -18.40 -14.71
CA CYS A 240 23.46 -18.61 -14.32
C CYS A 240 23.63 -19.55 -13.13
N LYS A 241 22.66 -19.61 -12.20
CA LYS A 241 22.71 -20.59 -11.09
C LYS A 241 22.33 -22.02 -11.50
N LEU A 242 21.57 -22.20 -12.58
CA LEU A 242 21.22 -23.53 -13.12
C LEU A 242 22.33 -24.15 -13.99
N GLN A 243 23.30 -23.36 -14.45
CA GLN A 243 24.40 -23.86 -15.31
C GLN A 243 25.68 -24.27 -14.57
N ARG A 244 25.72 -24.28 -13.23
CA ARG A 244 26.93 -24.64 -12.49
C ARG A 244 26.73 -25.84 -11.57
N VAL A 245 26.55 -27.03 -12.16
CA VAL A 245 27.28 -28.28 -11.86
C VAL A 245 27.12 -29.22 -13.07
N ARG A 246 28.09 -29.24 -13.99
CA ARG A 246 28.35 -30.47 -14.77
C ARG A 246 29.49 -31.18 -14.03
N PRO A 247 29.31 -32.40 -13.52
CA PRO A 247 30.43 -33.16 -13.00
C PRO A 247 31.38 -33.42 -14.17
N ILE A 248 32.62 -32.95 -14.04
CA ILE A 248 33.70 -33.33 -14.94
C ILE A 248 33.97 -34.80 -14.61
N THR A 249 33.55 -35.71 -15.48
CA THR A 249 34.01 -37.10 -15.47
C THR A 249 35.53 -37.07 -15.68
N LEU A 250 36.27 -37.31 -14.61
CA LEU A 250 37.68 -37.66 -14.66
C LEU A 250 37.79 -39.02 -15.35
N LEU A 251 38.09 -39.00 -16.65
CA LEU A 251 38.69 -40.15 -17.33
C LEU A 251 40.15 -40.19 -16.88
N GLU A 252 40.41 -40.96 -15.83
CA GLU A 252 41.75 -41.45 -15.52
C GLU A 252 42.18 -42.50 -16.54
N ARG A 253 43.50 -42.50 -16.68
CA ARG A 253 44.39 -43.16 -17.62
C ARG A 253 44.39 -44.68 -17.49
#